data_AF-A0A2E4XYW0-F1
#
_entry.id   AF-A0A2E4XYW0-F1
#
_cell.length_a   1.000
_cell.length_b   1.000
_cell.length_c   1.000
_cell.angle_alpha   90.00
_cell.angle_beta   90.00
_cell.angle_gamma   90.00
#
_symmetry.space_group_name_H-M   'P 1'
#
loop_
_entity.id
_entity.type
_entity.pdbx_description
1 polymer ?
#
loop_
_entity_poly.entity_id
_entity_poly.type
_entity_poly.pdbx_seq_one_letter_code
_entity_poly.pdbx_strand_id
1 'polypeptide(L)'
;MDEFERYLQGEDLYRKYEVTRITWDCDRLQSQFEEKYLNTVRRRIARDGNAVVFTKSELAPEAFERWIKEAQYSLSFGQERQISNPANLMPALIVRLFDRFEFRSGDLRDNVANDFEPRCEG
;
A
#
# COMPACT_ATOMS: atom_id res chain seq x y z
N MET A 1 1.53 17.12 15.21
CA MET A 1 0.75 16.09 14.52
C MET A 1 1.25 16.05 13.10
N ASP A 2 1.82 14.91 12.71
CA ASP A 2 2.30 14.70 11.35
C ASP A 2 1.13 14.86 10.38
N GLU A 3 1.39 15.45 9.21
CA GLU A 3 0.39 15.65 8.16
C GLU A 3 -0.27 14.32 7.76
N PHE A 4 0.51 13.25 7.80
CA PHE A 4 0.07 11.86 7.68
C PHE A 4 -0.93 11.45 8.77
N GLU A 5 -0.75 11.82 10.03
CA GLU A 5 -1.69 11.48 11.10
C GLU A 5 -3.01 12.23 10.97
N ARG A 6 -2.97 13.49 10.57
CA ARG A 6 -4.17 14.30 10.32
C ARG A 6 -4.97 13.75 9.14
N TYR A 7 -4.25 13.30 8.11
CA TYR A 7 -4.79 12.57 6.97
C TYR A 7 -5.45 11.24 7.37
N LEU A 8 -4.79 10.45 8.22
CA LEU A 8 -5.32 9.18 8.73
C LEU A 8 -6.50 9.32 9.69
N GLN A 9 -6.58 10.45 10.41
CA GLN A 9 -7.66 10.75 11.36
C GLN A 9 -8.95 11.25 10.69
N GLY A 10 -8.96 11.41 9.36
CA GLY A 10 -10.15 11.87 8.65
C GLY A 10 -10.55 13.31 9.00
N GLU A 11 -9.61 14.14 9.50
CA GLU A 11 -9.78 15.60 9.40
C GLU A 11 -10.09 15.90 7.92
N ASP A 12 -11.08 16.76 7.69
CA ASP A 12 -11.79 17.03 6.42
C ASP A 12 -10.87 17.50 5.27
N LEU A 13 -9.95 16.63 4.86
CA LEU A 13 -8.94 16.84 3.83
C LEU A 13 -9.48 16.39 2.46
N TYR A 14 -10.55 15.58 2.42
CA TYR A 14 -11.29 15.24 1.18
C TYR A 14 -11.82 16.50 0.47
N ARG A 15 -12.11 17.58 1.22
CA ARG A 15 -12.52 18.87 0.67
C ARG A 15 -11.37 19.85 0.43
N LYS A 16 -10.24 19.68 1.11
CA LYS A 16 -9.12 20.62 1.05
C LYS A 16 -8.03 20.18 0.07
N TYR A 17 -7.96 18.90 -0.23
CA TYR A 17 -6.91 18.32 -1.06
C TYR A 17 -7.41 17.12 -1.86
N GLU A 18 -7.48 17.24 -3.19
CA GLU A 18 -7.50 16.06 -4.04
C GLU A 18 -6.20 15.30 -3.82
N VAL A 19 -6.27 14.10 -3.22
CA VAL A 19 -5.10 13.27 -2.88
C VAL A 19 -4.17 13.07 -4.09
N THR A 20 -4.72 13.06 -5.30
CA THR A 20 -4.01 12.93 -6.58
C THR A 20 -3.29 14.20 -7.02
N ARG A 21 -3.64 15.36 -6.42
CA ARG A 21 -2.98 16.66 -6.60
C ARG A 21 -2.12 17.09 -5.42
N ILE A 22 -2.13 16.38 -4.30
CA ILE A 22 -1.17 16.64 -3.24
C ILE A 22 0.15 16.06 -3.67
N THR A 23 1.11 16.95 -3.81
CA THR A 23 2.50 16.62 -3.96
C THR A 23 3.08 16.38 -2.57
N TRP A 24 3.15 15.11 -2.22
CA TRP A 24 3.82 14.71 -1.00
C TRP A 24 5.26 14.32 -1.32
N ASP A 25 6.15 14.63 -0.38
CA ASP A 25 7.46 13.98 -0.28
C ASP A 25 7.20 12.49 0.03
N CYS A 26 7.25 11.67 -1.02
CA CYS A 26 6.95 10.25 -0.94
C CYS A 26 7.96 9.50 -0.08
N ASP A 27 9.22 9.92 -0.04
CA ASP A 27 10.26 9.29 0.77
C ASP A 27 9.97 9.48 2.26
N ARG A 28 9.61 10.70 2.64
CA ARG A 28 9.19 11.02 4.01
C ARG A 28 7.90 10.28 4.38
N LEU A 29 6.89 10.26 3.49
CA LEU A 29 5.65 9.54 3.74
C LEU A 29 5.84 8.04 3.86
N GLN A 30 6.65 7.46 2.98
CA GLN A 30 6.99 6.06 3.01
C GLN A 30 7.65 5.69 4.33
N SER A 31 8.61 6.50 4.79
CA SER A 31 9.28 6.30 6.08
C SER A 31 8.30 6.29 7.25
N GLN A 32 7.36 7.25 7.28
CA GLN A 32 6.31 7.33 8.31
C GLN A 32 5.31 6.16 8.24
N PHE A 33 4.95 5.74 7.03
CA PHE A 33 4.08 4.59 6.80
C PHE A 33 4.72 3.31 7.35
N GLU A 34 6.00 3.09 7.05
CA GLU A 34 6.76 1.93 7.50
C GLU A 34 6.91 1.90 9.02
N GLU A 35 7.27 3.04 9.62
CA GLU A 35 7.41 3.18 11.06
C GLU A 35 6.12 2.84 11.81
N LYS A 36 4.98 3.31 11.31
CA LYS A 36 3.69 3.20 11.99
C LYS A 36 2.95 1.91 11.70
N TYR A 37 2.93 1.47 10.43
CA TYR A 37 2.08 0.37 9.98
C TYR A 37 2.84 -0.91 9.71
N LEU A 38 3.97 -0.86 9.01
CA LEU A 38 4.72 -2.09 8.74
C LEU A 38 5.32 -2.66 10.04
N ASN A 39 5.88 -1.84 10.91
CA ASN A 39 6.41 -2.29 12.20
C ASN A 39 5.34 -2.95 13.09
N THR A 40 4.11 -2.46 13.04
CA THR A 40 2.97 -2.97 13.84
C THR A 40 2.38 -4.25 13.23
N VAL A 41 2.40 -4.41 11.91
CA VAL A 41 1.80 -5.53 11.16
C VAL A 41 2.87 -6.55 10.68
N ARG A 42 4.11 -6.45 11.17
CA ARG A 42 5.34 -7.19 10.77
C ARG A 42 5.18 -8.69 10.47
N ARG A 43 4.18 -9.37 11.03
CA ARG A 43 3.93 -10.80 10.75
C ARG A 43 3.30 -11.06 9.38
N ARG A 44 2.70 -10.04 8.76
CA ARG A 44 1.94 -10.16 7.50
C ARG A 44 2.37 -9.19 6.42
N ILE A 45 3.04 -8.08 6.76
CA ILE A 45 3.54 -7.10 5.79
C ILE A 45 4.96 -6.69 6.19
N ALA A 46 5.92 -6.78 5.28
CA ALA A 46 7.32 -6.39 5.47
C ALA A 46 7.85 -5.60 4.26
N ARG A 47 9.07 -5.05 4.36
CA ARG A 47 9.78 -4.41 3.25
C ARG A 47 11.06 -5.18 2.93
N ASP A 48 11.31 -5.38 1.65
CA ASP A 48 12.55 -5.97 1.11
C ASP A 48 13.04 -5.09 -0.05
N GLY A 49 14.01 -4.21 0.22
CA GLY A 49 14.45 -3.20 -0.73
C GLY A 49 13.32 -2.22 -1.10
N ASN A 50 12.89 -2.20 -2.35
CA ASN A 50 11.75 -1.39 -2.82
C ASN A 50 10.44 -2.17 -2.86
N ALA A 51 10.43 -3.44 -2.46
CA ALA A 51 9.23 -4.27 -2.50
C ALA A 51 8.52 -4.34 -1.14
N VAL A 52 7.19 -4.26 -1.17
CA VAL A 52 6.35 -4.62 -0.02
C VAL A 52 5.99 -6.09 -0.08
N VAL A 53 6.29 -6.81 0.99
CA VAL A 53 6.11 -8.26 1.09
C VAL A 53 4.87 -8.58 1.92
N PHE A 54 3.84 -9.12 1.30
CA PHE A 54 2.65 -9.68 1.96
C PHE A 54 2.86 -11.15 2.27
N THR A 55 2.72 -11.55 3.54
CA THR A 55 2.88 -12.94 3.98
C THR A 55 1.59 -13.50 4.55
N LYS A 56 1.21 -14.70 4.09
CA LYS A 56 0.11 -15.49 4.63
C LYS A 56 0.55 -16.93 4.84
N SER A 57 0.23 -17.52 5.99
CA SER A 57 0.75 -18.84 6.36
C SER A 57 0.19 -19.97 5.50
N GLU A 58 1.08 -20.84 5.02
CA GLU A 58 0.81 -22.23 4.58
C GLU A 58 -0.44 -22.42 3.70
N LEU A 59 -0.59 -21.62 2.65
CA LEU A 59 -1.63 -21.80 1.65
C LEU A 59 -1.25 -22.90 0.67
N ALA A 60 -2.22 -23.73 0.31
CA ALA A 60 -2.12 -24.59 -0.88
C ALA A 60 -2.03 -23.73 -2.16
N PRO A 61 -1.40 -24.21 -3.25
CA PRO A 61 -1.21 -23.45 -4.49
C PRO A 61 -2.48 -22.75 -5.01
N GLU A 62 -3.61 -23.45 -5.06
CA GLU A 62 -4.87 -22.89 -5.57
C GLU A 62 -5.48 -21.84 -4.63
N ALA A 63 -5.20 -21.94 -3.32
CA ALA A 63 -5.60 -20.93 -2.35
C ALA A 63 -4.69 -19.70 -2.40
N PHE A 64 -3.40 -19.90 -2.66
CA PHE A 64 -2.42 -18.84 -2.86
C PHE A 64 -2.75 -18.00 -4.09
N GLU A 65 -3.03 -18.63 -5.24
CA GLU A 65 -3.43 -17.94 -6.47
C GLU A 65 -4.71 -17.10 -6.30
N ARG A 66 -5.73 -17.66 -5.62
CA ARG A 66 -6.97 -16.91 -5.35
C ARG A 66 -6.73 -15.73 -4.43
N TRP A 67 -5.94 -15.92 -3.38
CA TRP A 67 -5.59 -14.84 -2.46
C TRP A 67 -4.84 -13.70 -3.17
N ILE A 68 -3.90 -14.01 -4.04
CA ILE A 68 -3.18 -13.00 -4.83
C ILE A 68 -4.17 -12.22 -5.72
N LYS A 69 -5.06 -12.92 -6.45
CA LYS A 69 -6.05 -12.25 -7.31
C LYS A 69 -6.96 -11.31 -6.53
N GLU A 70 -7.46 -11.75 -5.36
CA GLU A 70 -8.27 -10.91 -4.47
C GLU A 70 -7.50 -9.70 -3.94
N ALA A 71 -6.23 -9.88 -3.57
CA ALA A 71 -5.38 -8.81 -3.07
C ALA A 71 -5.07 -7.78 -4.17
N GLN A 72 -4.68 -8.24 -5.37
CA GLN A 72 -4.43 -7.38 -6.52
C GLN A 72 -5.69 -6.59 -6.91
N TYR A 73 -6.87 -7.22 -6.90
CA TYR A 73 -8.14 -6.54 -7.14
C TYR A 73 -8.43 -5.48 -6.07
N SER A 74 -8.25 -5.85 -4.79
CA SER A 74 -8.51 -4.97 -3.65
C SER A 74 -7.55 -3.78 -3.60
N LEU A 75 -6.31 -3.96 -4.05
CA LEU A 75 -5.30 -2.91 -4.16
C LEU A 75 -5.50 -2.09 -5.44
N SER A 76 -6.03 -2.70 -6.50
CA SER A 76 -6.27 -2.09 -7.81
C SER A 76 -4.98 -1.52 -8.41
N PHE A 77 -3.93 -2.36 -8.49
CA PHE A 77 -2.64 -1.97 -9.08
C PHE A 77 -2.81 -1.37 -10.47
N GLY A 78 -2.04 -0.32 -10.78
CA GLY A 78 -2.11 0.39 -12.05
C GLY A 78 -3.34 1.29 -12.26
N GLN A 79 -4.21 1.47 -11.26
CA GLN A 79 -5.38 2.34 -11.35
C GLN A 79 -5.35 3.48 -10.33
N GLU A 80 -5.75 4.67 -10.77
CA GLU A 80 -5.97 5.81 -9.88
C GLU A 80 -7.17 5.54 -8.97
N ARG A 81 -6.99 5.72 -7.66
CA ARG A 81 -8.06 5.51 -6.67
C ARG A 81 -8.54 6.83 -6.11
N GLN A 82 -9.85 7.07 -6.24
CA GLN A 82 -10.52 8.05 -5.42
C GLN A 82 -10.79 7.47 -4.04
N ILE A 83 -10.32 8.17 -3.02
CA ILE A 83 -10.59 7.81 -1.64
C ILE A 83 -11.95 8.39 -1.29
N SER A 84 -12.96 7.54 -1.30
CA SER A 84 -14.34 7.89 -0.95
C SER A 84 -14.70 7.51 0.48
N ASN A 85 -13.86 6.72 1.16
CA ASN A 85 -13.99 6.36 2.56
C ASN A 85 -12.63 6.01 3.20
N PRO A 86 -12.52 5.98 4.54
CA PRO A 86 -11.27 5.66 5.23
C PRO A 86 -10.73 4.25 4.99
N ALA A 87 -11.57 3.27 4.64
CA ALA A 87 -11.12 1.90 4.40
C ALA A 87 -10.29 1.77 3.11
N ASN A 88 -10.54 2.64 2.12
CA ASN A 88 -9.81 2.68 0.85
C ASN A 88 -8.48 3.46 0.95
N LEU A 89 -8.24 4.13 2.09
CA LEU A 89 -7.07 4.97 2.32
C LEU A 89 -5.77 4.19 2.32
N MET A 90 -5.72 3.14 3.14
CA MET A 90 -4.55 2.30 3.33
C MET A 90 -4.13 1.63 2.01
N PRO A 91 -5.04 0.95 1.27
CA PRO A 91 -4.74 0.44 -0.06
C PRO A 91 -4.23 1.50 -1.04
N ALA A 92 -4.84 2.69 -1.09
CA ALA A 92 -4.42 3.76 -2.01
C ALA A 92 -3.00 4.27 -1.69
N LEU A 93 -2.66 4.40 -0.40
CA LEU A 93 -1.32 4.79 0.03
C LEU A 93 -0.27 3.73 -0.32
N ILE A 94 -0.57 2.46 -0.08
CA ILE A 94 0.33 1.34 -0.44
C ILE A 94 0.65 1.37 -1.93
N VAL A 95 -0.37 1.49 -2.79
CA VAL A 95 -0.17 1.53 -4.25
C VAL A 95 0.58 2.79 -4.68
N ARG A 96 0.37 3.93 -4.01
CA ARG A 96 1.10 5.15 -4.37
C ARG A 96 2.57 5.12 -3.96
N LEU A 97 2.88 4.57 -2.80
CA LEU A 97 4.22 4.66 -2.20
C LEU A 97 5.17 3.56 -2.67
N PHE A 98 4.65 2.48 -3.26
CA PHE A 98 5.44 1.32 -3.64
C PHE A 98 5.10 0.85 -5.07
N ASP A 99 6.12 0.61 -5.86
CA ASP A 99 6.05 0.14 -7.25
C ASP A 99 6.22 -1.38 -7.36
N ARG A 100 6.64 -2.06 -6.29
CA ARG A 100 6.89 -3.50 -6.25
C ARG A 100 6.27 -4.17 -5.05
N PHE A 101 5.68 -5.33 -5.30
CA PHE A 101 4.99 -6.13 -4.30
C PHE A 101 5.37 -7.60 -4.44
N GLU A 102 5.44 -8.29 -3.31
CA GLU A 102 5.67 -9.73 -3.29
C GLU A 102 4.65 -10.39 -2.36
N PHE A 103 4.07 -11.49 -2.80
CA PHE A 103 3.19 -12.34 -2.02
C PHE A 103 3.93 -13.62 -1.64
N ARG A 104 3.96 -13.98 -0.36
CA ARG A 104 4.64 -15.18 0.17
C ARG A 104 3.70 -16.07 0.96
N SER A 105 3.78 -17.38 0.74
CA SER A 105 3.13 -18.40 1.57
C SER A 105 3.91 -19.72 1.61
N GLY A 106 4.60 -19.98 2.71
CA GLY A 106 5.57 -21.09 2.76
C GLY A 106 6.66 -20.88 1.70
N ASP A 107 6.83 -21.85 0.82
CA ASP A 107 7.77 -21.79 -0.32
C ASP A 107 7.19 -21.06 -1.55
N LEU A 108 5.88 -20.80 -1.58
CA LEU A 108 5.23 -20.10 -2.68
C LEU A 108 5.55 -18.61 -2.65
N ARG A 109 5.91 -18.06 -3.80
CA ARG A 109 6.21 -16.63 -3.99
C ARG A 109 5.65 -16.13 -5.31
N ASP A 110 5.12 -14.92 -5.32
CA ASP A 110 4.72 -14.22 -6.53
C ASP A 110 5.11 -12.74 -6.45
N ASN A 111 5.65 -12.18 -7.54
CA ASN A 111 6.11 -10.80 -7.60
C ASN A 111 5.23 -10.02 -8.56
N VAL A 112 4.73 -8.87 -8.10
CA VAL A 112 3.82 -8.02 -8.85
C VAL A 112 4.42 -6.62 -8.94
N ALA A 113 4.53 -6.11 -10.17
CA ALA A 113 4.84 -4.72 -10.41
C ALA A 113 3.54 -3.90 -10.38
N ASN A 114 3.62 -2.70 -9.85
CA ASN A 114 2.56 -1.73 -9.89
C ASN A 114 2.94 -0.62 -10.87
N ASP A 115 2.28 -0.62 -12.03
CA ASP A 115 2.53 0.33 -13.11
C ASP A 115 1.91 1.71 -12.86
N PHE A 116 1.36 1.95 -11.66
CA PHE A 116 0.90 3.26 -11.27
C PHE A 116 2.10 4.17 -10.99
N GLU A 117 2.33 5.15 -11.86
CA GLU A 117 3.38 6.15 -11.66
C GLU A 117 3.05 7.08 -10.48
N PRO A 118 3.84 7.04 -9.38
CA PRO A 118 3.64 7.95 -8.26
C PRO A 118 3.95 9.38 -8.69
N ARG A 119 2.99 10.29 -8.53
CA ARG A 119 3.28 11.73 -8.62
C ARG A 119 3.85 12.21 -7.28
N CYS A 120 5.16 12.10 -7.12
CA CYS A 120 5.89 12.56 -5.94
C CYS A 120 6.53 13.93 -6.24
N GLU A 121 6.59 14.81 -5.24
CA GLU A 121 7.54 15.93 -5.28
C GLU A 121 8.91 15.42 -4.82
N GLY A 122 9.97 15.93 -5.44
CA GLY A 122 11.37 15.61 -5.12
C GLY A 122 12.05 16.71 -4.31
#